data_AF-A0A923ZBL4-F1
#
_entry.id   AF-A0A923ZBL4-F1
#
_cell.length_a   1.000
_cell.length_b   1.000
_cell.length_c   1.000
_cell.angle_alpha   90.00
_cell.angle_beta   90.00
_cell.angle_gamma   90.00
#
_symmetry.space_group_name_H-M   'P 1'
#
loop_
_entity.id
_entity.type
_entity.pdbx_description
1 polymer ?
#
loop_
_entity_poly.entity_id
_entity_poly.type
_entity_poly.pdbx_seq_one_letter_code
_entity_poly.pdbx_strand_id
1 'polypeptide(L)'
;MPEIALSAPLAYPHTTTVPQTDVQHGVTVADPYRWLEGDVRTQKPVAEWVAAQNQVTQAYLATLPGRDALRARLTQLFDYERITLPEARGPRVFFRKNSGLQNQSVLMVQDGSGVPRPLIDPNLWAKDGATALAEWSASPDGKRVAYAVQDGGTDWRTIKVLDVDSGKILSDDLDWVKFSKIAWQYDNSGFFYSRNLATPGGKDFVSPVLDHSVYFHRIGTPQSADTLVYASPENRGYYNEAETSADGRWLVIRSSTGSDDSYEIRVKDLTDAGFEMFTLVSKRADDWRFVGNVGSGLYFVTNAGAPRYRVVAFDNITHAPREIVPESKDTITGAHILGNHVLVTSLHDASTAVRRYSLAGAPQGSVALPGIGTASGFEAGESPKDPTSYYTFTSYNAPTTIYRYNADTNSSSIFAAPKVAFNPADFTVEQRFFASKDGTKVPMFIAHKKGLDLSKGAPTLMYGYGGFNINVLPAFQVDALSW
;
A
#
# COMPACT_ATOMS: atom_id res chain seq x y z
N MET A 1 7.42 -0.17 -46.30
CA MET A 1 6.44 -0.56 -45.26
C MET A 1 5.62 -1.70 -45.85
N PRO A 2 5.47 -2.86 -45.20
CA PRO A 2 4.54 -3.87 -45.69
C PRO A 2 3.12 -3.28 -45.57
N GLU A 3 2.32 -3.41 -46.62
CA GLU A 3 0.88 -3.12 -46.55
C GLU A 3 0.26 -3.96 -45.43
N ILE A 4 -0.37 -3.30 -44.47
CA ILE A 4 -1.22 -3.96 -43.48
C ILE A 4 -2.44 -4.42 -44.28
N ALA A 5 -2.50 -5.72 -44.57
CA ALA A 5 -3.69 -6.34 -45.13
C ALA A 5 -4.89 -5.97 -44.24
N LEU A 6 -5.93 -5.36 -44.81
CA LEU A 6 -7.18 -5.11 -44.10
C LEU A 6 -7.70 -6.44 -43.56
N SER A 7 -7.65 -6.62 -42.24
CA SER A 7 -8.24 -7.78 -41.58
C SER A 7 -9.72 -7.84 -41.92
N ALA A 8 -10.25 -9.04 -42.20
CA ALA A 8 -11.69 -9.26 -42.31
C ALA A 8 -12.42 -8.60 -41.11
N PRO A 9 -13.62 -8.00 -41.32
CA PRO A 9 -14.33 -7.32 -40.25
C PRO A 9 -14.58 -8.28 -39.08
N LEU A 10 -14.21 -7.85 -37.87
CA LEU A 10 -14.44 -8.59 -36.63
C LEU A 10 -15.95 -8.76 -36.42
N ALA A 11 -16.40 -10.00 -36.27
CA ALA A 11 -17.77 -10.29 -35.87
C ALA A 11 -17.87 -10.28 -34.34
N TYR A 12 -18.44 -9.22 -33.79
CA TYR A 12 -18.66 -9.11 -32.34
C TYR A 12 -19.87 -9.94 -31.88
N PRO A 13 -19.87 -10.47 -30.63
CA PRO A 13 -21.05 -11.11 -30.07
C PRO A 13 -22.24 -10.13 -30.02
N HIS A 14 -23.42 -10.62 -30.39
CA HIS A 14 -24.64 -9.83 -30.27
C HIS A 14 -24.89 -9.46 -28.80
N THR A 15 -25.02 -8.15 -28.52
CA THR A 15 -25.33 -7.64 -27.18
C THR A 15 -26.76 -7.12 -27.19
N THR A 16 -27.68 -7.91 -26.64
CA THR A 16 -29.11 -7.58 -26.59
C THR A 16 -29.32 -6.26 -25.84
N THR A 17 -30.22 -5.42 -26.35
CA THR A 17 -30.69 -4.22 -25.67
C THR A 17 -32.01 -4.48 -24.97
N VAL A 18 -32.20 -3.94 -23.76
CA VAL A 18 -33.48 -3.96 -23.03
C VAL A 18 -34.08 -2.54 -22.96
N PRO A 19 -35.41 -2.37 -22.83
CA PRO A 19 -36.04 -1.05 -22.77
C PRO A 19 -35.92 -0.40 -21.37
N GLN A 20 -34.83 -0.65 -20.63
CA GLN A 20 -34.64 -0.09 -19.30
C GLN A 20 -34.39 1.42 -19.39
N THR A 21 -35.10 2.17 -18.56
CA THR A 21 -34.89 3.61 -18.37
C THR A 21 -35.07 3.98 -16.90
N ASP A 22 -34.29 4.92 -16.41
CA ASP A 22 -34.43 5.50 -15.06
C ASP A 22 -34.75 7.00 -15.17
N VAL A 23 -35.47 7.57 -14.20
CA VAL A 23 -35.72 9.01 -14.13
C VAL A 23 -34.83 9.61 -13.04
N GLN A 24 -33.83 10.39 -13.44
CA GLN A 24 -32.91 11.09 -12.54
C GLN A 24 -33.13 12.59 -12.66
N HIS A 25 -33.54 13.25 -11.57
CA HIS A 25 -33.82 14.70 -11.53
C HIS A 25 -34.81 15.17 -12.61
N GLY A 26 -35.81 14.35 -12.93
CA GLY A 26 -36.82 14.64 -13.96
C GLY A 26 -36.37 14.35 -15.40
N VAL A 27 -35.16 13.84 -15.61
CA VAL A 27 -34.63 13.44 -16.91
C VAL A 27 -34.70 11.92 -17.05
N THR A 28 -35.30 11.43 -18.14
CA THR A 28 -35.28 10.01 -18.50
C THR A 28 -33.92 9.64 -19.08
N VAL A 29 -33.25 8.66 -18.47
CA VAL A 29 -31.94 8.13 -18.87
C VAL A 29 -32.12 6.67 -19.30
N ALA A 30 -31.78 6.35 -20.54
CA ALA A 30 -31.84 4.98 -21.03
C ALA A 30 -30.60 4.18 -20.62
N ASP A 31 -30.82 2.93 -20.20
CA ASP A 31 -29.75 1.99 -19.86
C ASP A 31 -29.97 0.65 -20.59
N PRO A 32 -29.73 0.61 -21.91
CA PRO A 32 -30.07 -0.54 -22.74
C PRO A 32 -29.27 -1.81 -22.37
N TYR A 33 -28.22 -1.69 -21.56
CA TYR A 33 -27.34 -2.79 -21.18
C TYR A 33 -27.41 -3.12 -19.68
N ARG A 34 -28.42 -2.62 -18.96
CA ARG A 34 -28.65 -2.91 -17.52
C ARG A 34 -28.47 -4.38 -17.15
N TRP A 35 -28.86 -5.30 -18.03
CA TRP A 35 -28.73 -6.74 -17.77
C TRP A 35 -27.27 -7.21 -17.60
N LEU A 36 -26.28 -6.48 -18.12
CA LEU A 36 -24.84 -6.74 -17.92
C LEU A 36 -24.32 -6.31 -16.54
N GLU A 37 -25.10 -5.57 -15.73
CA GLU A 37 -24.76 -5.32 -14.32
C GLU A 37 -24.91 -6.58 -13.44
N GLY A 38 -25.52 -7.64 -14.00
CA GLY A 38 -25.66 -8.92 -13.33
C GLY A 38 -24.33 -9.58 -12.98
N ASP A 39 -24.30 -10.30 -11.85
CA ASP A 39 -23.09 -11.01 -11.42
C ASP A 39 -22.77 -12.17 -12.36
N VAL A 40 -21.63 -12.07 -13.06
CA VAL A 40 -21.10 -13.08 -13.99
C VAL A 40 -20.99 -14.48 -13.39
N ARG A 41 -20.88 -14.61 -12.06
CA ARG A 41 -20.74 -15.92 -11.38
C ARG A 41 -22.06 -16.64 -11.15
N THR A 42 -23.18 -15.91 -11.14
CA THR A 42 -24.50 -16.46 -10.81
C THR A 42 -25.52 -16.26 -11.92
N GLN A 43 -25.29 -15.28 -12.80
CA GLN A 43 -26.21 -14.94 -13.89
C GLN A 43 -25.68 -15.46 -15.23
N LYS A 44 -26.28 -16.57 -15.67
CA LYS A 44 -25.90 -17.28 -16.89
C LYS A 44 -25.82 -16.40 -18.16
N PRO A 45 -26.78 -15.50 -18.46
CA PRO A 45 -26.70 -14.66 -19.65
C PRO A 45 -25.44 -13.77 -19.67
N VAL A 46 -25.05 -13.23 -18.51
CA VAL A 46 -23.84 -12.39 -18.38
C VAL A 46 -22.59 -13.24 -18.56
N ALA A 47 -22.55 -14.42 -17.94
CA ALA A 47 -21.44 -15.37 -18.08
C ALA A 47 -21.20 -15.77 -19.55
N GLU A 48 -22.26 -16.07 -20.28
CA GLU A 48 -22.20 -16.43 -21.70
C GLU A 48 -21.70 -15.26 -22.56
N TRP A 49 -22.15 -14.04 -22.28
CA TRP A 49 -21.69 -12.85 -22.99
C TRP A 49 -20.21 -12.57 -22.74
N VAL A 50 -19.75 -12.64 -21.48
CA VAL A 50 -18.33 -12.46 -21.13
C VAL A 50 -17.46 -13.51 -21.82
N ALA A 51 -17.90 -14.77 -21.82
CA ALA A 51 -17.18 -15.83 -22.53
C ALA A 51 -17.07 -15.57 -24.04
N ALA A 52 -18.16 -15.14 -24.68
CA ALA A 52 -18.18 -14.82 -26.11
C ALA A 52 -17.28 -13.62 -26.46
N GLN A 53 -17.28 -12.57 -25.64
CA GLN A 53 -16.40 -11.41 -25.82
C GLN A 53 -14.92 -11.78 -25.65
N ASN A 54 -14.61 -12.61 -24.65
CA ASN A 54 -13.26 -13.13 -24.44
C ASN A 54 -12.79 -13.97 -25.64
N GLN A 55 -13.66 -14.78 -26.24
CA GLN A 55 -13.32 -15.57 -27.43
C GLN A 55 -12.90 -14.68 -28.61
N VAL A 56 -13.69 -13.64 -28.92
CA VAL A 56 -13.36 -12.70 -30.00
C VAL A 56 -12.05 -11.95 -29.70
N THR A 57 -11.89 -11.49 -28.46
CA THR A 57 -10.67 -10.79 -28.01
C THR A 57 -9.43 -11.68 -28.14
N GLN A 58 -9.46 -12.90 -27.64
CA GLN A 58 -8.32 -13.82 -27.71
C GLN A 58 -7.98 -14.22 -29.14
N ALA A 59 -9.00 -14.44 -29.98
CA ALA A 59 -8.80 -14.72 -31.40
C ALA A 59 -8.09 -13.54 -32.10
N TYR A 60 -8.52 -12.31 -31.86
CA TYR A 60 -7.87 -11.12 -32.41
C TYR A 60 -6.44 -10.95 -31.88
N LEU A 61 -6.23 -11.02 -30.57
CA LEU A 61 -4.90 -10.93 -29.97
C LEU A 61 -3.94 -12.03 -30.48
N ALA A 62 -4.45 -13.19 -30.89
CA ALA A 62 -3.63 -14.26 -31.48
C ALA A 62 -3.12 -13.92 -32.89
N THR A 63 -3.76 -12.98 -33.58
CA THR A 63 -3.33 -12.51 -34.92
C THR A 63 -2.25 -11.43 -34.88
N LEU A 64 -2.03 -10.78 -33.73
CA LEU A 64 -1.13 -9.65 -33.64
C LEU A 64 0.34 -10.10 -33.81
N PRO A 65 1.10 -9.49 -34.75
CA PRO A 65 2.49 -9.84 -34.93
C PRO A 65 3.32 -9.42 -33.71
N GLY A 66 4.41 -10.16 -33.43
CA GLY A 66 5.34 -9.83 -32.36
C GLY A 66 4.89 -10.23 -30.95
N ARG A 67 3.70 -10.83 -30.77
CA ARG A 67 3.20 -11.27 -29.45
C ARG A 67 4.17 -12.19 -28.71
N ASP A 68 4.73 -13.18 -29.40
CA ASP A 68 5.67 -14.12 -28.77
C ASP A 68 7.02 -13.48 -28.46
N ALA A 69 7.49 -12.56 -29.32
CA ALA A 69 8.71 -11.79 -29.05
C ALA A 69 8.54 -10.87 -27.84
N LEU A 70 7.40 -10.18 -27.74
CA LEU A 70 7.07 -9.34 -26.59
C LEU A 70 6.94 -10.18 -25.32
N ARG A 71 6.25 -11.33 -25.38
CA ARG A 71 6.15 -12.26 -24.25
C ARG A 71 7.53 -12.71 -23.78
N ALA A 72 8.40 -13.18 -24.68
CA ALA A 72 9.74 -13.61 -24.33
C ALA A 72 10.57 -12.48 -23.70
N ARG A 73 10.46 -11.26 -24.24
CA ARG A 73 11.15 -10.09 -23.69
C ARG A 73 10.64 -9.71 -22.31
N LEU A 74 9.32 -9.69 -22.11
CA LEU A 74 8.71 -9.44 -20.79
C LEU A 74 9.13 -10.51 -19.79
N THR A 75 9.10 -11.80 -20.15
CA THR A 75 9.56 -12.89 -19.28
C THR A 75 11.01 -12.66 -18.84
N GLN A 76 11.91 -12.35 -19.77
CA GLN A 76 13.31 -12.07 -19.45
C GLN A 76 13.47 -10.87 -18.50
N LEU A 77 12.66 -9.81 -18.69
CA LEU A 77 12.73 -8.60 -17.86
C LEU A 77 12.07 -8.78 -16.49
N PHE A 78 11.10 -9.68 -16.36
CA PHE A 78 10.47 -10.04 -15.07
C PHE A 78 11.29 -11.04 -14.26
N ASP A 79 12.15 -11.84 -14.91
CA ASP A 79 12.97 -12.88 -14.27
C ASP A 79 14.20 -12.29 -13.56
N TYR A 80 13.95 -11.54 -12.50
CA TYR A 80 14.99 -11.04 -11.60
C TYR A 80 14.51 -11.06 -10.14
N GLU A 81 15.48 -11.18 -9.23
CA GLU A 81 15.21 -11.17 -7.80
C GLU A 81 14.64 -9.82 -7.34
N ARG A 82 13.52 -9.87 -6.63
CA ARG A 82 12.87 -8.72 -6.01
C ARG A 82 12.71 -9.00 -4.52
N ILE A 83 13.11 -8.04 -3.68
CA ILE A 83 12.89 -8.10 -2.24
C ILE A 83 12.18 -6.82 -1.77
N THR A 84 11.30 -6.95 -0.78
CA THR A 84 10.63 -5.80 -0.16
C THR A 84 11.50 -5.16 0.91
N LEU A 85 11.07 -4.00 1.40
CA LEU A 85 11.70 -3.35 2.56
C LEU A 85 11.75 -4.33 3.75
N PRO A 86 12.89 -4.50 4.43
CA PRO A 86 13.00 -5.41 5.57
C PRO A 86 12.39 -4.84 6.86
N GLU A 87 11.73 -5.69 7.65
CA GLU A 87 11.20 -5.39 8.98
C GLU A 87 12.04 -6.11 10.04
N ALA A 88 12.74 -5.36 10.90
CA ALA A 88 13.48 -5.92 12.03
C ALA A 88 12.54 -6.10 13.24
N ARG A 89 12.55 -7.30 13.83
CA ARG A 89 11.85 -7.65 15.09
C ARG A 89 12.70 -8.62 15.92
N GLY A 90 13.01 -8.23 17.15
CA GLY A 90 13.91 -8.96 18.05
C GLY A 90 15.26 -9.31 17.38
N PRO A 91 15.66 -10.59 17.33
CA PRO A 91 16.91 -10.98 16.68
C PRO A 91 16.76 -11.22 15.16
N ARG A 92 15.63 -10.85 14.56
CA ARG A 92 15.22 -11.31 13.22
C ARG A 92 14.91 -10.17 12.26
N VAL A 93 15.10 -10.45 10.98
CA VAL A 93 14.68 -9.59 9.87
C VAL A 93 13.73 -10.35 8.97
N PHE A 94 12.58 -9.76 8.67
CA PHE A 94 11.53 -10.31 7.83
C PHE A 94 11.41 -9.49 6.55
N PHE A 95 11.21 -10.16 5.41
CA PHE A 95 10.99 -9.48 4.12
C PHE A 95 10.34 -10.45 3.14
N ARG A 96 9.64 -9.94 2.12
CA ARG A 96 9.19 -10.76 1.01
C ARG A 96 10.25 -10.84 -0.07
N LYS A 97 10.37 -11.99 -0.71
CA LYS A 97 11.27 -12.25 -1.82
C LYS A 97 10.53 -12.94 -2.97
N ASN A 98 10.77 -12.47 -4.19
CA ASN A 98 10.41 -13.15 -5.43
C ASN A 98 11.70 -13.46 -6.18
N SER A 99 11.92 -14.72 -6.54
CA SER A 99 13.12 -15.16 -7.27
C SER A 99 13.15 -14.74 -8.74
N GLY A 100 12.03 -14.29 -9.30
CA GLY A 100 11.91 -13.89 -10.69
C GLY A 100 10.48 -14.09 -11.17
N LEU A 101 10.10 -15.34 -11.44
CA LEU A 101 8.82 -15.68 -12.06
C LEU A 101 7.82 -16.37 -11.12
N GLN A 102 8.03 -16.30 -9.80
CA GLN A 102 7.03 -16.81 -8.86
C GLN A 102 5.76 -15.96 -8.95
N ASN A 103 4.60 -16.61 -8.96
CA ASN A 103 3.29 -15.92 -9.00
C ASN A 103 3.11 -15.01 -7.77
N GLN A 104 3.54 -15.49 -6.61
CA GLN A 104 3.49 -14.77 -5.34
C GLN A 104 4.88 -14.68 -4.70
N SER A 105 5.16 -13.56 -4.03
CA SER A 105 6.40 -13.43 -3.25
C SER A 105 6.31 -14.27 -1.97
N VAL A 106 7.42 -14.89 -1.60
CA VAL A 106 7.57 -15.71 -0.39
C VAL A 106 7.98 -14.82 0.78
N LEU A 107 7.34 -14.95 1.94
CA LEU A 107 7.82 -14.31 3.17
C LEU A 107 9.04 -15.06 3.68
N MET A 108 10.14 -14.36 3.85
CA MET A 108 11.42 -14.85 4.34
C MET A 108 11.67 -14.34 5.75
N VAL A 109 12.46 -15.10 6.52
CA VAL A 109 13.02 -14.67 7.80
C VAL A 109 14.52 -14.93 7.82
N GLN A 110 15.26 -14.00 8.40
CA GLN A 110 16.70 -14.10 8.62
C GLN A 110 16.99 -13.92 10.11
N ASP A 111 17.63 -14.91 10.72
CA ASP A 111 18.09 -14.85 12.12
C ASP A 111 19.48 -14.18 12.17
N GLY A 112 19.56 -12.99 12.77
CA GLY A 112 20.79 -12.19 12.84
C GLY A 112 21.46 -12.00 11.47
N SER A 113 22.74 -12.33 11.36
CA SER A 113 23.50 -12.32 10.10
C SER A 113 23.48 -13.68 9.36
N GLY A 114 22.56 -14.58 9.72
CA GLY A 114 22.43 -15.90 9.10
C GLY A 114 21.91 -15.85 7.67
N VAL A 115 21.72 -17.03 7.06
CA VAL A 115 21.13 -17.15 5.72
C VAL A 115 19.60 -17.05 5.84
N PRO A 116 18.92 -16.20 5.05
CA PRO A 116 17.46 -16.14 5.05
C PRO A 116 16.83 -17.47 4.65
N ARG A 117 15.74 -17.84 5.32
CA ARG A 117 14.94 -19.05 5.04
C ARG A 117 13.49 -18.68 4.73
N PRO A 118 12.79 -19.46 3.89
CA PRO A 118 11.36 -19.25 3.65
C PRO A 118 10.58 -19.53 4.93
N LEU A 119 9.56 -18.69 5.19
CA LEU A 119 8.66 -18.80 6.32
C LEU A 119 7.23 -19.09 5.85
N ILE A 120 6.73 -18.34 4.85
CA ILE A 120 5.41 -18.53 4.27
C ILE A 120 5.53 -18.46 2.75
N ASP A 121 5.13 -19.53 2.06
CA ASP A 121 5.09 -19.61 0.59
C ASP A 121 3.63 -19.68 0.09
N PRO A 122 3.07 -18.56 -0.40
CA PRO A 122 1.68 -18.53 -0.89
C PRO A 122 1.47 -19.32 -2.19
N ASN A 123 2.55 -19.62 -2.92
CA ASN A 123 2.45 -20.38 -4.18
C ASN A 123 1.97 -21.83 -3.94
N LEU A 124 1.99 -22.29 -2.68
CA LEU A 124 1.53 -23.63 -2.28
C LEU A 124 0.04 -23.68 -1.90
N TRP A 125 -0.66 -22.54 -1.85
CA TRP A 125 -2.03 -22.47 -1.31
C TRP A 125 -3.11 -22.76 -2.35
N ALA A 126 -2.91 -22.37 -3.61
CA ALA A 126 -3.87 -22.58 -4.69
C ALA A 126 -3.19 -23.02 -5.98
N LYS A 127 -3.83 -23.94 -6.72
CA LYS A 127 -3.30 -24.45 -8.00
C LYS A 127 -3.21 -23.39 -9.09
N ASP A 128 -4.11 -22.41 -9.06
CA ASP A 128 -4.19 -21.30 -9.99
C ASP A 128 -3.49 -20.02 -9.48
N GLY A 129 -2.94 -20.05 -8.25
CA GLY A 129 -2.29 -18.91 -7.62
C GLY A 129 -3.25 -17.80 -7.16
N ALA A 130 -4.56 -18.05 -7.12
CA ALA A 130 -5.57 -17.05 -6.76
C ALA A 130 -5.63 -16.70 -5.26
N THR A 131 -4.99 -17.50 -4.41
CA THR A 131 -4.84 -17.22 -2.97
C THR A 131 -3.52 -16.51 -2.70
N ALA A 132 -3.57 -15.38 -2.02
CA ALA A 132 -2.42 -14.51 -1.78
C ALA A 132 -2.19 -14.22 -0.28
N LEU A 133 -0.93 -13.99 0.08
CA LEU A 133 -0.55 -13.41 1.38
C LEU A 133 -0.78 -11.90 1.31
N ALA A 134 -1.78 -11.41 2.03
CA ALA A 134 -2.16 -10.00 2.01
C ALA A 134 -1.35 -9.20 3.03
N GLU A 135 -1.86 -9.04 4.24
CA GLU A 135 -1.18 -8.38 5.35
C GLU A 135 -0.33 -9.38 6.15
N TRP A 136 0.75 -8.91 6.77
CA TRP A 136 1.50 -9.68 7.78
C TRP A 136 2.16 -8.71 8.75
N SER A 137 2.42 -9.19 9.97
CA SER A 137 3.23 -8.46 10.95
C SER A 137 3.88 -9.45 11.90
N ALA A 138 5.19 -9.27 12.12
CA ALA A 138 5.94 -10.05 13.10
C ALA A 138 5.76 -9.46 14.51
N SER A 139 5.69 -10.34 15.52
CA SER A 139 5.63 -9.92 16.92
C SER A 139 6.89 -9.13 17.30
N PRO A 140 6.81 -8.21 18.28
CA PRO A 140 7.97 -7.44 18.75
C PRO A 140 9.22 -8.27 19.04
N ASP A 141 9.07 -9.47 19.60
CA ASP A 141 10.18 -10.39 19.88
C ASP A 141 10.64 -11.25 18.68
N GLY A 142 9.97 -11.11 17.52
CA GLY A 142 10.26 -11.86 16.29
C GLY A 142 9.90 -13.34 16.35
N LYS A 143 9.19 -13.82 17.38
CA LYS A 143 8.88 -15.25 17.54
C LYS A 143 7.60 -15.70 16.85
N ARG A 144 6.71 -14.77 16.52
CA ARG A 144 5.44 -15.05 15.85
C ARG A 144 5.25 -14.16 14.65
N VAL A 145 4.56 -14.67 13.65
CA VAL A 145 4.04 -13.87 12.53
C VAL A 145 2.54 -14.08 12.46
N ALA A 146 1.78 -13.00 12.59
CA ALA A 146 0.38 -12.98 12.24
C ALA A 146 0.27 -12.55 10.77
N TYR A 147 -0.51 -13.27 9.98
CA TYR A 147 -0.63 -13.06 8.55
C TYR A 147 -2.04 -13.29 8.05
N ALA A 148 -2.43 -12.51 7.04
CA ALA A 148 -3.74 -12.55 6.43
C ALA A 148 -3.70 -13.27 5.08
N VAL A 149 -4.66 -14.16 4.88
CA VAL A 149 -4.89 -14.86 3.62
C VAL A 149 -6.04 -14.18 2.89
N GLN A 150 -5.80 -13.84 1.62
CA GLN A 150 -6.81 -13.37 0.68
C GLN A 150 -7.10 -14.48 -0.33
N ASP A 151 -8.38 -14.83 -0.49
CA ASP A 151 -8.79 -15.79 -1.50
C ASP A 151 -9.57 -15.11 -2.63
N GLY A 152 -9.32 -15.54 -3.87
CA GLY A 152 -10.02 -15.07 -5.07
C GLY A 152 -10.01 -13.56 -5.32
N GLY A 153 -9.03 -12.84 -4.76
CA GLY A 153 -8.94 -11.37 -4.87
C GLY A 153 -10.00 -10.59 -4.09
N THR A 154 -10.77 -11.22 -3.20
CA THR A 154 -11.78 -10.52 -2.38
C THR A 154 -11.12 -9.57 -1.36
N ASP A 155 -11.85 -8.61 -0.81
CA ASP A 155 -11.34 -7.77 0.30
C ASP A 155 -11.39 -8.45 1.67
N TRP A 156 -12.04 -9.62 1.76
CA TRP A 156 -12.12 -10.38 2.99
C TRP A 156 -10.79 -11.08 3.27
N ARG A 157 -10.48 -11.21 4.56
CA ARG A 157 -9.25 -11.81 5.07
C ARG A 157 -9.58 -12.83 6.13
N THR A 158 -8.71 -13.84 6.21
CA THR A 158 -8.58 -14.71 7.38
C THR A 158 -7.19 -14.51 7.95
N ILE A 159 -7.08 -14.11 9.22
CA ILE A 159 -5.78 -13.98 9.89
C ILE A 159 -5.42 -15.31 10.55
N LYS A 160 -4.18 -15.73 10.38
CA LYS A 160 -3.56 -16.90 11.01
C LYS A 160 -2.28 -16.48 11.73
N VAL A 161 -1.82 -17.29 12.68
CA VAL A 161 -0.56 -17.06 13.39
C VAL A 161 0.40 -18.22 13.16
N LEU A 162 1.67 -17.91 12.92
CA LEU A 162 2.75 -18.89 12.75
C LEU A 162 3.82 -18.67 13.81
N ASP A 163 4.30 -19.77 14.39
CA ASP A 163 5.49 -19.81 15.23
C ASP A 163 6.75 -19.86 14.34
N VAL A 164 7.62 -18.85 14.49
CA VAL A 164 8.72 -18.61 13.55
C VAL A 164 9.82 -19.66 13.67
N ASP A 165 10.05 -20.18 14.88
CA ASP A 165 11.09 -21.17 15.16
C ASP A 165 10.75 -22.54 14.55
N SER A 166 9.53 -23.03 14.81
CA SER A 166 9.09 -24.34 14.34
C SER A 166 8.49 -24.32 12.94
N GLY A 167 8.09 -23.15 12.43
CA GLY A 167 7.33 -23.00 11.18
C GLY A 167 5.89 -23.50 11.28
N LYS A 168 5.40 -23.83 12.48
CA LYS A 168 4.04 -24.36 12.67
C LYS A 168 3.03 -23.23 12.68
N ILE A 169 1.95 -23.42 11.93
CA ILE A 169 0.74 -22.60 12.06
C ILE A 169 0.06 -22.98 13.38
N LEU A 170 -0.24 -21.98 14.20
CA LEU A 170 -0.92 -22.12 15.48
C LEU A 170 -2.43 -22.30 15.28
N SER A 171 -3.18 -22.51 16.37
CA SER A 171 -4.63 -22.69 16.33
C SER A 171 -5.41 -21.39 16.07
N ASP A 172 -4.73 -20.25 16.03
CA ASP A 172 -5.32 -18.94 15.82
C ASP A 172 -5.86 -18.82 14.38
N ASP A 173 -7.17 -18.68 14.25
CA ASP A 173 -7.89 -18.56 12.98
C ASP A 173 -9.01 -17.52 13.11
N LEU A 174 -8.75 -16.31 12.59
CA LEU A 174 -9.61 -15.15 12.82
C LEU A 174 -10.30 -14.78 11.51
N ASP A 175 -11.63 -14.79 11.54
CA ASP A 175 -12.45 -14.56 10.38
C ASP A 175 -13.16 -13.20 10.39
N TRP A 176 -13.81 -12.85 9.28
CA TRP A 176 -14.56 -11.60 9.09
C TRP A 176 -13.71 -10.34 9.17
N VAL A 177 -12.43 -10.47 8.83
CA VAL A 177 -11.49 -9.36 8.75
C VAL A 177 -11.57 -8.73 7.36
N LYS A 178 -11.63 -7.40 7.29
CA LYS A 178 -11.60 -6.61 6.05
C LYS A 178 -11.18 -5.20 6.42
N PHE A 179 -10.21 -4.61 5.71
CA PHE A 179 -9.65 -3.28 6.03
C PHE A 179 -9.07 -3.16 7.45
N SER A 180 -8.13 -4.07 7.79
CA SER A 180 -7.51 -4.12 9.11
C SER A 180 -6.00 -4.15 9.03
N LYS A 181 -5.34 -3.39 9.91
CA LYS A 181 -3.94 -3.62 10.30
C LYS A 181 -3.83 -4.76 11.32
N ILE A 182 -2.62 -5.27 11.53
CA ILE A 182 -2.27 -6.20 12.61
C ILE A 182 -1.31 -5.46 13.54
N ALA A 183 -1.81 -4.95 14.66
CA ALA A 183 -1.02 -4.13 15.57
C ALA A 183 -0.68 -4.93 16.84
N TRP A 184 0.53 -5.48 16.90
CA TRP A 184 0.97 -6.28 18.05
C TRP A 184 1.01 -5.44 19.33
N GLN A 185 0.59 -6.07 20.43
CA GLN A 185 0.92 -5.60 21.76
C GLN A 185 2.39 -5.91 22.05
N TYR A 186 3.09 -4.99 22.70
CA TYR A 186 4.54 -5.07 22.89
C TYR A 186 4.98 -6.25 23.77
N ASP A 187 4.09 -6.73 24.63
CA ASP A 187 4.31 -7.91 25.48
C ASP A 187 4.19 -9.25 24.73
N ASN A 188 3.89 -9.24 23.43
CA ASN A 188 3.72 -10.40 22.55
C ASN A 188 2.54 -11.32 22.93
N SER A 189 1.65 -10.88 23.81
CA SER A 189 0.49 -11.66 24.26
C SER A 189 -0.60 -11.79 23.19
N GLY A 190 -0.61 -10.88 22.22
CA GLY A 190 -1.67 -10.76 21.22
C GLY A 190 -1.51 -9.55 20.32
N PHE A 191 -2.52 -9.28 19.50
CA PHE A 191 -2.55 -8.15 18.60
C PHE A 191 -3.96 -7.54 18.51
N PHE A 192 -4.00 -6.24 18.24
CA PHE A 192 -5.21 -5.51 17.88
C PHE A 192 -5.46 -5.67 16.38
N TYR A 193 -6.72 -5.92 16.03
CA TYR A 193 -7.18 -6.05 14.66
C TYR A 193 -8.63 -5.60 14.57
N SER A 194 -9.11 -5.40 13.36
CA SER A 194 -10.47 -4.95 13.09
C SER A 194 -11.23 -6.01 12.33
N ARG A 195 -12.50 -6.20 12.69
CA ARG A 195 -13.39 -7.15 12.01
C ARG A 195 -14.80 -6.59 11.90
N ASN A 196 -15.54 -7.17 10.98
CA ASN A 196 -16.98 -6.96 10.83
C ASN A 196 -17.74 -8.04 11.59
N LEU A 197 -18.97 -7.73 11.97
CA LEU A 197 -19.88 -8.76 12.47
C LEU A 197 -20.35 -9.66 11.32
N ALA A 198 -20.51 -10.95 11.61
CA ALA A 198 -21.06 -11.88 10.65
C ALA A 198 -22.48 -11.47 10.24
N THR A 199 -22.76 -11.43 8.94
CA THR A 199 -24.08 -11.10 8.40
C THR A 199 -24.77 -12.31 7.79
N PRO A 200 -26.12 -12.38 7.77
CA PRO A 200 -26.85 -13.47 7.11
C PRO A 200 -26.54 -13.60 5.61
N GLY A 201 -26.15 -12.49 4.95
CA GLY A 201 -25.76 -12.47 3.54
C GLY A 201 -24.35 -13.02 3.26
N GLY A 202 -23.61 -13.42 4.30
CA GLY A 202 -22.25 -13.93 4.14
C GLY A 202 -21.24 -12.84 3.75
N LYS A 203 -20.17 -13.26 3.06
CA LYS A 203 -19.06 -12.42 2.62
C LYS A 203 -19.15 -12.11 1.13
N ASP A 204 -20.25 -11.52 0.72
CA ASP A 204 -20.44 -11.13 -0.68
C ASP A 204 -19.53 -9.93 -1.03
N PHE A 205 -19.18 -9.77 -2.31
CA PHE A 205 -18.33 -8.66 -2.78
C PHE A 205 -19.03 -7.30 -2.67
N VAL A 206 -20.37 -7.29 -2.71
CA VAL A 206 -21.22 -6.10 -2.51
C VAL A 206 -21.62 -5.89 -1.05
N SER A 207 -21.17 -6.74 -0.11
CA SER A 207 -21.52 -6.58 1.30
C SER A 207 -20.97 -5.25 1.83
N PRO A 208 -21.83 -4.41 2.45
CA PRO A 208 -21.37 -3.18 3.06
C PRO A 208 -20.47 -3.49 4.26
N VAL A 209 -19.48 -2.64 4.49
CA VAL A 209 -18.66 -2.68 5.71
C VAL A 209 -19.41 -1.90 6.78
N LEU A 210 -20.00 -2.63 7.72
CA LEU A 210 -20.79 -2.09 8.82
C LEU A 210 -20.29 -2.66 10.15
N ASP A 211 -20.39 -1.82 11.18
CA ASP A 211 -20.01 -2.15 12.56
C ASP A 211 -18.55 -2.62 12.66
N HIS A 212 -17.67 -2.09 11.79
CA HIS A 212 -16.24 -2.41 11.77
C HIS A 212 -15.62 -2.02 13.11
N SER A 213 -15.17 -3.00 13.89
CA SER A 213 -14.80 -2.80 15.29
C SER A 213 -13.41 -3.35 15.58
N VAL A 214 -12.68 -2.69 16.47
CA VAL A 214 -11.34 -3.10 16.90
C VAL A 214 -11.47 -4.10 18.05
N TYR A 215 -10.83 -5.25 17.89
CA TYR A 215 -10.72 -6.30 18.89
C TYR A 215 -9.27 -6.55 19.25
N PHE A 216 -9.05 -7.06 20.46
CA PHE A 216 -7.78 -7.65 20.87
C PHE A 216 -7.89 -9.17 20.86
N HIS A 217 -7.01 -9.81 20.09
CA HIS A 217 -6.88 -11.26 20.05
C HIS A 217 -5.69 -11.71 20.89
N ARG A 218 -5.94 -12.61 21.84
CA ARG A 218 -4.89 -13.26 22.63
C ARG A 218 -4.45 -14.55 21.94
N ILE A 219 -3.15 -14.70 21.75
CA ILE A 219 -2.59 -15.89 21.08
C ILE A 219 -2.96 -17.18 21.83
N GLY A 220 -3.38 -18.18 21.07
CA GLY A 220 -3.80 -19.50 21.55
C GLY A 220 -5.25 -19.55 22.04
N THR A 221 -6.03 -18.49 21.87
CA THR A 221 -7.45 -18.45 22.28
C THR A 221 -8.38 -18.45 21.05
N PRO A 222 -9.61 -18.98 21.16
CA PRO A 222 -10.55 -18.90 20.04
C PRO A 222 -11.00 -17.45 19.80
N GLN A 223 -11.29 -17.09 18.55
CA GLN A 223 -11.74 -15.75 18.14
C GLN A 223 -12.99 -15.25 18.89
N SER A 224 -13.79 -16.16 19.45
CA SER A 224 -14.96 -15.84 20.27
C SER A 224 -14.61 -15.29 21.65
N ALA A 225 -13.37 -15.47 22.11
CA ALA A 225 -12.85 -14.92 23.37
C ALA A 225 -12.17 -13.54 23.18
N ASP A 226 -12.10 -13.04 21.94
CA ASP A 226 -11.49 -11.75 21.64
C ASP A 226 -12.22 -10.60 22.35
N THR A 227 -11.44 -9.70 22.95
CA THR A 227 -11.98 -8.57 23.70
C THR A 227 -12.31 -7.43 22.75
N LEU A 228 -13.54 -6.91 22.79
CA LEU A 228 -13.89 -5.68 22.08
C LEU A 228 -13.15 -4.50 22.70
N VAL A 229 -12.35 -3.80 21.89
CA VAL A 229 -11.54 -2.66 22.32
C VAL A 229 -12.21 -1.35 21.94
N TYR A 230 -12.77 -1.27 20.74
CA TYR A 230 -13.47 -0.09 20.27
C TYR A 230 -14.53 -0.42 19.21
N ALA A 231 -15.67 0.23 19.32
CA ALA A 231 -16.73 0.23 18.33
C ALA A 231 -17.36 1.62 18.25
N SER A 232 -18.00 1.92 17.12
CA SER A 232 -18.70 3.18 16.86
C SER A 232 -20.16 2.91 16.50
N PRO A 233 -21.01 2.44 17.44
CA PRO A 233 -22.38 2.00 17.14
C PRO A 233 -23.27 3.11 16.58
N GLU A 234 -23.04 4.36 16.97
CA GLU A 234 -23.74 5.53 16.43
C GLU A 234 -23.33 5.87 14.99
N ASN A 235 -22.21 5.31 14.53
CA ASN A 235 -21.63 5.55 13.20
C ASN A 235 -21.26 4.21 12.55
N ARG A 236 -22.28 3.41 12.22
CA ARG A 236 -22.10 2.02 11.76
C ARG A 236 -21.27 1.87 10.49
N GLY A 237 -21.20 2.89 9.63
CA GLY A 237 -20.38 2.87 8.41
C GLY A 237 -18.92 3.28 8.62
N TYR A 238 -18.46 3.45 9.87
CA TYR A 238 -17.08 3.84 10.13
C TYR A 238 -16.13 2.67 9.98
N TYR A 239 -14.97 2.95 9.40
CA TYR A 239 -13.85 2.03 9.29
C TYR A 239 -12.88 2.41 10.40
N ASN A 240 -12.84 1.60 11.44
CA ASN A 240 -11.92 1.75 12.56
C ASN A 240 -10.65 0.93 12.34
N GLU A 241 -9.48 1.56 12.32
CA GLU A 241 -8.17 0.89 12.22
C GLU A 241 -7.33 1.16 13.47
N ALA A 242 -6.59 0.15 13.92
CA ALA A 242 -5.71 0.23 15.08
C ALA A 242 -4.24 0.18 14.69
N GLU A 243 -3.41 0.97 15.37
CA GLU A 243 -1.95 0.92 15.30
C GLU A 243 -1.34 1.14 16.68
N THR A 244 -0.19 0.53 16.95
CA THR A 244 0.54 0.66 18.21
C THR A 244 1.81 1.48 18.02
N SER A 245 2.21 2.25 19.04
CA SER A 245 3.49 2.94 19.04
C SER A 245 4.66 1.95 19.17
N ALA A 246 5.80 2.31 18.60
CA ALA A 246 6.99 1.46 18.60
C ALA A 246 7.57 1.20 20.01
N ASP A 247 7.25 2.03 21.01
CA ASP A 247 7.60 1.78 22.41
C ASP A 247 6.56 0.94 23.18
N GLY A 248 5.48 0.55 22.53
CA GLY A 248 4.40 -0.25 23.11
C GLY A 248 3.44 0.52 24.02
N ARG A 249 3.64 1.83 24.19
CA ARG A 249 2.86 2.62 25.15
C ARG A 249 1.48 2.99 24.63
N TRP A 250 1.33 3.27 23.33
CA TRP A 250 0.11 3.87 22.80
C TRP A 250 -0.60 2.92 21.84
N LEU A 251 -1.91 2.81 21.99
CA LEU A 251 -2.81 2.35 20.94
C LEU A 251 -3.49 3.58 20.34
N VAL A 252 -3.37 3.75 19.02
CA VAL A 252 -4.02 4.80 18.23
C VAL A 252 -5.09 4.14 17.38
N ILE A 253 -6.30 4.68 17.43
CA ILE A 253 -7.43 4.25 16.60
C ILE A 253 -7.81 5.41 15.69
N ARG A 254 -7.85 5.11 14.39
CA ARG A 254 -8.25 6.01 13.34
C ARG A 254 -9.60 5.58 12.78
N SER A 255 -10.56 6.49 12.73
CA SER A 255 -11.91 6.22 12.20
C SER A 255 -12.22 7.09 10.98
N SER A 256 -12.67 6.47 9.88
CA SER A 256 -13.10 7.17 8.64
C SER A 256 -14.39 6.59 8.07
N THR A 257 -14.89 7.15 6.96
CA THR A 257 -15.92 6.54 6.11
C THR A 257 -15.32 6.31 4.72
N GLY A 258 -15.39 5.07 4.24
CA GLY A 258 -14.87 4.72 2.91
C GLY A 258 -13.42 5.14 2.71
N SER A 259 -13.14 5.83 1.61
CA SER A 259 -11.81 6.34 1.25
C SER A 259 -11.60 7.81 1.63
N ASP A 260 -12.38 8.37 2.55
CA ASP A 260 -12.22 9.76 2.96
C ASP A 260 -10.93 9.94 3.79
N ASP A 261 -10.10 10.90 3.38
CA ASP A 261 -8.92 11.37 4.12
C ASP A 261 -9.32 12.32 5.29
N SER A 262 -10.35 11.93 6.06
CA SER A 262 -10.85 12.70 7.20
C SER A 262 -11.10 11.81 8.41
N TYR A 263 -10.33 12.03 9.47
CA TYR A 263 -10.21 11.04 10.56
C TYR A 263 -10.59 11.58 11.94
N GLU A 264 -11.31 10.76 12.70
CA GLU A 264 -11.36 10.86 14.15
C GLU A 264 -10.18 10.06 14.71
N ILE A 265 -9.48 10.63 15.69
CA ILE A 265 -8.35 9.98 16.34
C ILE A 265 -8.67 9.78 17.81
N ARG A 266 -8.68 8.52 18.21
CA ARG A 266 -8.72 8.10 19.62
C ARG A 266 -7.41 7.45 20.00
N VAL A 267 -7.03 7.64 21.25
CA VAL A 267 -5.79 7.10 21.76
C VAL A 267 -5.97 6.53 23.15
N LYS A 268 -5.04 5.66 23.50
CA LYS A 268 -5.04 4.96 24.76
C LYS A 268 -3.62 4.69 25.21
N ASP A 269 -3.32 5.01 26.47
CA ASP A 269 -2.11 4.56 27.13
C ASP A 269 -2.28 3.09 27.57
N LEU A 270 -1.53 2.19 26.97
CA LEU A 270 -1.51 0.75 27.25
C LEU A 270 -0.79 0.42 28.56
N THR A 271 -0.07 1.40 29.15
CA THR A 271 0.53 1.25 30.49
C THR A 271 -0.45 1.60 31.60
N ASP A 272 -1.57 2.24 31.28
CA ASP A 272 -2.64 2.55 32.23
C ASP A 272 -3.54 1.33 32.47
N ALA A 273 -3.57 0.87 33.72
CA ALA A 273 -4.41 -0.25 34.16
C ALA A 273 -5.93 0.07 34.07
N GLY A 274 -6.32 1.34 34.07
CA GLY A 274 -7.71 1.77 33.92
C GLY A 274 -8.29 1.48 32.53
N PHE A 275 -7.43 1.23 31.53
CA PHE A 275 -7.82 0.96 30.15
C PHE A 275 -8.76 2.06 29.59
N GLU A 276 -8.64 3.32 30.00
CA GLU A 276 -9.48 4.42 29.49
C GLU A 276 -8.97 4.91 28.13
N MET A 277 -9.89 5.12 27.18
CA MET A 277 -9.60 5.65 25.84
C MET A 277 -10.14 7.06 25.74
N PHE A 278 -9.35 7.99 25.20
CA PHE A 278 -9.77 9.37 25.02
C PHE A 278 -9.70 9.82 23.56
N THR A 279 -10.48 10.84 23.23
CA THR A 279 -10.54 11.41 21.88
C THR A 279 -9.50 12.53 21.78
N LEU A 280 -8.56 12.37 20.84
CA LEU A 280 -7.53 13.37 20.54
C LEU A 280 -7.99 14.33 19.45
N VAL A 281 -8.67 13.80 18.43
CA VAL A 281 -9.27 14.58 17.34
C VAL A 281 -10.70 14.09 17.17
N SER A 282 -11.69 14.93 17.49
CA SER A 282 -13.12 14.57 17.44
C SER A 282 -13.79 14.90 16.10
N LYS A 283 -13.23 15.81 15.32
CA LYS A 283 -13.82 16.27 14.05
C LYS A 283 -13.14 15.61 12.86
N ARG A 284 -13.91 14.86 12.07
CA ARG A 284 -13.50 14.35 10.76
C ARG A 284 -13.54 15.44 9.69
N ALA A 285 -12.55 16.34 9.72
CA ALA A 285 -12.40 17.39 8.70
C ALA A 285 -11.05 17.32 7.97
N ASP A 286 -10.07 16.67 8.60
CA ASP A 286 -8.67 16.74 8.21
C ASP A 286 -8.06 15.34 8.28
N ASP A 287 -6.98 15.15 7.55
CA ASP A 287 -6.15 13.95 7.58
C ASP A 287 -5.23 13.98 8.81
N TRP A 288 -5.00 12.82 9.41
CA TRP A 288 -4.18 12.62 10.60
C TRP A 288 -3.47 11.27 10.49
N ARG A 289 -2.16 11.32 10.29
CA ARG A 289 -1.30 10.13 10.11
C ARG A 289 -0.34 10.05 11.28
N PHE A 290 -0.44 8.99 12.08
CA PHE A 290 0.44 8.81 13.22
C PHE A 290 1.89 8.59 12.75
N VAL A 291 2.80 9.33 13.37
CA VAL A 291 4.25 9.27 13.09
C VAL A 291 4.98 8.44 14.15
N GLY A 292 4.48 8.46 15.37
CA GLY A 292 5.12 7.85 16.54
C GLY A 292 5.02 8.76 17.76
N ASN A 293 5.82 8.46 18.78
CA ASN A 293 5.78 9.19 20.04
C ASN A 293 7.19 9.48 20.59
N VAL A 294 7.28 10.53 21.40
CA VAL A 294 8.47 10.84 22.22
C VAL A 294 7.99 11.00 23.65
N GLY A 295 8.28 10.00 24.49
CA GLY A 295 7.68 9.90 25.81
C GLY A 295 6.16 9.82 25.68
N SER A 296 5.45 10.81 26.22
CA SER A 296 4.00 10.88 26.11
C SER A 296 3.48 11.75 24.96
N GLY A 297 4.35 12.49 24.27
CA GLY A 297 3.93 13.34 23.14
C GLY A 297 3.72 12.50 21.88
N LEU A 298 2.58 12.67 21.22
CA LEU A 298 2.20 11.93 20.00
C LEU A 298 2.38 12.81 18.77
N TYR A 299 3.12 12.32 17.78
CA TYR A 299 3.44 13.06 16.55
C TYR A 299 2.51 12.62 15.42
N PHE A 300 2.04 13.59 14.63
CA PHE A 300 1.18 13.36 13.49
C PHE A 300 1.57 14.24 12.30
N VAL A 301 1.38 13.70 11.09
CA VAL A 301 1.24 14.50 9.87
C VAL A 301 -0.23 14.85 9.69
N THR A 302 -0.55 16.12 9.43
CA THR A 302 -1.93 16.57 9.23
C THR A 302 -2.04 17.71 8.23
N ASN A 303 -3.17 17.80 7.52
CA ASN A 303 -3.52 18.95 6.69
C ASN A 303 -4.43 19.98 7.40
N ALA A 304 -4.69 19.80 8.71
CA ALA A 304 -5.49 20.71 9.51
C ALA A 304 -4.90 22.13 9.50
N GLY A 305 -5.55 23.04 8.76
CA GLY A 305 -5.10 24.41 8.53
C GLY A 305 -3.83 24.52 7.67
N ALA A 306 -3.44 23.46 6.95
CA ALA A 306 -2.21 23.36 6.18
C ALA A 306 -2.42 22.44 4.95
N PRO A 307 -2.92 22.94 3.79
CA PRO A 307 -3.25 22.11 2.62
C PRO A 307 -2.11 21.22 2.09
N ARG A 308 -0.85 21.62 2.26
CA ARG A 308 0.37 20.84 1.91
C ARG A 308 0.96 20.08 3.09
N TYR A 309 0.15 19.93 4.14
CA TYR A 309 0.43 19.24 5.38
C TYR A 309 1.52 19.89 6.23
N ARG A 310 1.50 19.55 7.52
CA ARG A 310 2.49 19.91 8.54
C ARG A 310 2.69 18.74 9.49
N VAL A 311 3.77 18.78 10.27
CA VAL A 311 3.99 17.85 11.38
C VAL A 311 3.69 18.54 12.69
N VAL A 312 2.86 17.93 13.53
CA VAL A 312 2.53 18.42 14.87
C VAL A 312 2.82 17.36 15.91
N ALA A 313 3.04 17.78 17.15
CA ALA A 313 3.07 16.90 18.32
C ALA A 313 1.99 17.35 19.31
N PHE A 314 1.14 16.42 19.74
CA PHE A 314 0.16 16.68 20.79
C PHE A 314 0.83 16.60 22.16
N ASP A 315 0.54 17.60 23.00
CA ASP A 315 0.87 17.56 24.42
C ASP A 315 -0.03 16.55 25.15
N ASN A 316 0.57 15.78 26.06
CA ASN A 316 -0.13 14.70 26.76
C ASN A 316 -1.05 15.16 27.90
N ILE A 317 -1.05 16.45 28.24
CA ILE A 317 -1.88 17.00 29.30
C ILE A 317 -2.95 17.88 28.67
N THR A 318 -2.56 18.79 27.78
CA THR A 318 -3.51 19.76 27.19
C THR A 318 -4.21 19.23 25.95
N HIS A 319 -3.69 18.16 25.34
CA HIS A 319 -4.12 17.65 24.04
C HIS A 319 -4.10 18.72 22.93
N ALA A 320 -3.31 19.78 23.11
CA ALA A 320 -3.14 20.81 22.11
C ALA A 320 -2.02 20.42 21.13
N PRO A 321 -2.23 20.55 19.81
CA PRO A 321 -1.18 20.31 18.84
C PRO A 321 -0.16 21.46 18.85
N ARG A 322 1.12 21.13 19.05
CA ARG A 322 2.26 22.02 18.84
C ARG A 322 2.87 21.73 17.48
N GLU A 323 3.06 22.77 16.65
CA GLU A 323 3.71 22.62 15.36
C GLU A 323 5.20 22.27 15.52
N ILE A 324 5.64 21.24 14.80
CA ILE A 324 7.02 20.74 14.76
C ILE A 324 7.66 21.11 13.42
N VAL A 325 6.96 20.83 12.33
CA VAL A 325 7.40 21.19 10.98
C VAL A 325 6.25 21.93 10.30
N PRO A 326 6.41 23.23 9.96
CA PRO A 326 5.36 24.00 9.31
C PRO A 326 5.11 23.52 7.88
N GLU A 327 3.97 23.93 7.33
CA GLU A 327 3.66 23.78 5.91
C GLU A 327 4.75 24.44 5.04
N SER A 328 5.06 23.82 3.90
CA SER A 328 6.03 24.36 2.92
C SER A 328 5.46 24.32 1.50
N LYS A 329 6.22 24.78 0.50
CA LYS A 329 5.83 24.68 -0.91
C LYS A 329 5.65 23.23 -1.39
N ASP A 330 6.37 22.29 -0.76
CA ASP A 330 6.35 20.86 -1.09
C ASP A 330 5.33 20.17 -0.19
N THR A 331 4.50 19.30 -0.77
CA THR A 331 3.46 18.58 -0.02
C THR A 331 4.08 17.45 0.80
N ILE A 332 3.89 17.45 2.11
CA ILE A 332 4.36 16.36 2.98
C ILE A 332 3.53 15.10 2.71
N THR A 333 4.22 13.99 2.43
CA THR A 333 3.60 12.67 2.22
C THR A 333 3.69 11.78 3.44
N GLY A 334 4.65 12.03 4.33
CA GLY A 334 4.83 11.25 5.56
C GLY A 334 5.93 11.82 6.44
N ALA A 335 6.03 11.28 7.64
CA ALA A 335 7.15 11.54 8.53
C ALA A 335 7.43 10.33 9.40
N HIS A 336 8.68 10.19 9.84
CA HIS A 336 9.13 9.10 10.71
C HIS A 336 10.09 9.64 11.77
N ILE A 337 10.04 9.08 12.97
CA ILE A 337 11.00 9.37 14.04
C ILE A 337 12.10 8.30 14.01
N LEU A 338 13.35 8.72 13.86
CA LEU A 338 14.54 7.85 13.93
C LEU A 338 15.52 8.42 14.95
N GLY A 339 15.64 7.80 16.11
CA GLY A 339 16.45 8.29 17.21
C GLY A 339 16.01 9.70 17.64
N ASN A 340 16.88 10.70 17.45
CA ASN A 340 16.61 12.10 17.79
C ASN A 340 16.15 12.95 16.60
N HIS A 341 15.74 12.31 15.50
CA HIS A 341 15.43 12.95 14.23
C HIS A 341 13.98 12.70 13.81
N VAL A 342 13.35 13.73 13.26
CA VAL A 342 12.12 13.64 12.47
C VAL A 342 12.51 13.74 11.00
N LEU A 343 12.31 12.67 10.25
CA LEU A 343 12.44 12.65 8.81
C LEU A 343 11.09 12.98 8.20
N VAL A 344 11.04 13.98 7.33
CA VAL A 344 9.82 14.38 6.62
C VAL A 344 10.00 14.07 5.15
N THR A 345 9.16 13.17 4.64
CA THR A 345 9.07 12.88 3.20
C THR A 345 8.05 13.82 2.57
N SER A 346 8.41 14.40 1.43
CA SER A 346 7.58 15.37 0.70
C SER A 346 7.72 15.17 -0.80
N LEU A 347 6.78 15.71 -1.57
CA LEU A 347 6.86 15.75 -3.02
C LEU A 347 7.32 17.12 -3.48
N HIS A 348 8.52 17.16 -4.05
CA HIS A 348 9.02 18.28 -4.82
C HIS A 348 8.80 17.96 -6.29
N ASP A 349 7.82 18.62 -6.91
CA ASP A 349 7.42 18.39 -8.31
C ASP A 349 7.25 16.89 -8.61
N ALA A 350 6.40 16.18 -7.86
CA ALA A 350 6.12 14.75 -8.02
C ALA A 350 7.35 13.81 -7.91
N SER A 351 8.43 14.26 -7.28
CA SER A 351 9.57 13.42 -6.88
C SER A 351 9.80 13.51 -5.37
N THR A 352 10.27 12.44 -4.75
CA THR A 352 10.47 12.43 -3.29
C THR A 352 11.63 13.33 -2.90
N ALA A 353 11.40 14.18 -1.89
CA ALA A 353 12.43 14.90 -1.16
C ALA A 353 12.31 14.57 0.33
N VAL A 354 13.45 14.35 1.01
CA VAL A 354 13.48 14.01 2.43
C VAL A 354 14.26 15.07 3.20
N ARG A 355 13.58 15.74 4.14
CA ARG A 355 14.17 16.73 5.05
C ARG A 355 14.25 16.17 6.45
N ARG A 356 15.24 16.63 7.21
CA ARG A 356 15.50 16.20 8.59
C ARG A 356 15.29 17.36 9.53
N TYR A 357 14.72 17.07 10.69
CA TYR A 357 14.50 18.00 11.78
C TYR A 357 14.85 17.32 13.10
N SER A 358 15.21 18.11 14.11
CA SER A 358 15.22 17.61 15.49
C SER A 358 13.80 17.29 15.96
N LEU A 359 13.66 16.54 17.06
CA LEU A 359 12.36 16.31 17.71
C LEU A 359 11.61 17.61 18.08
N ALA A 360 12.34 18.71 18.28
CA ALA A 360 11.77 20.01 18.57
C ALA A 360 11.36 20.82 17.31
N GLY A 361 11.72 20.35 16.11
CA GLY A 361 11.40 21.02 14.84
C GLY A 361 12.54 21.83 14.22
N ALA A 362 13.71 21.93 14.88
CA ALA A 362 14.85 22.64 14.30
C ALA A 362 15.38 21.91 13.04
N PRO A 363 15.54 22.58 11.88
CA PRO A 363 16.04 21.95 10.65
C PRO A 363 17.45 21.37 10.78
N GLN A 364 17.69 20.21 10.18
CA GLN A 364 18.96 19.46 10.20
C GLN A 364 19.45 19.05 8.80
N GLY A 365 18.96 19.72 7.76
CA GLY A 365 19.33 19.48 6.36
C GLY A 365 18.47 18.42 5.66
N SER A 366 18.97 17.87 4.56
CA SER A 366 18.26 16.90 3.72
C SER A 366 19.01 15.57 3.62
N VAL A 367 18.28 14.50 3.30
CA VAL A 367 18.87 13.22 2.89
C VAL A 367 19.14 13.27 1.38
N ALA A 368 20.36 12.92 0.97
CA ALA A 368 20.69 12.82 -0.44
C ALA A 368 20.08 11.53 -1.02
N LEU A 369 19.16 11.68 -1.98
CA LEU A 369 18.62 10.55 -2.75
C LEU A 369 19.43 10.35 -4.04
N PRO A 370 19.44 9.13 -4.62
CA PRO A 370 20.23 8.84 -5.82
C PRO A 370 19.91 9.66 -7.08
N GLY A 371 18.72 10.28 -7.15
CA GLY A 371 18.29 11.12 -8.27
C GLY A 371 16.81 11.48 -8.19
N ILE A 372 16.21 11.86 -9.33
CA ILE A 372 14.76 12.06 -9.46
C ILE A 372 14.08 10.69 -9.42
N GLY A 373 13.23 10.49 -8.42
CA GLY A 373 12.54 9.22 -8.24
C GLY A 373 11.61 9.21 -7.04
N THR A 374 11.18 8.01 -6.69
CA THR A 374 10.38 7.74 -5.50
C THR A 374 11.25 7.09 -4.45
N ALA A 375 11.21 7.63 -3.23
CA ALA A 375 11.74 6.95 -2.05
C ALA A 375 10.60 6.62 -1.08
N SER A 376 10.61 5.40 -0.55
CA SER A 376 9.61 4.90 0.42
C SER A 376 10.30 4.10 1.51
N GLY A 377 9.80 4.20 2.74
CA GLY A 377 10.37 3.58 3.93
C GLY A 377 10.71 4.64 4.98
N PHE A 378 11.87 4.50 5.63
CA PHE A 378 12.32 5.33 6.77
C PHE A 378 11.58 5.06 8.09
N GLU A 379 10.78 4.00 8.18
CA GLU A 379 10.18 3.59 9.45
C GLU A 379 11.26 3.23 10.47
N ALA A 380 11.00 3.53 11.74
CA ALA A 380 11.86 3.07 12.82
C ALA A 380 11.94 1.53 12.84
N GLY A 381 13.13 1.02 13.18
CA GLY A 381 13.31 -0.38 13.52
C GLY A 381 12.63 -0.74 14.85
N GLU A 382 13.24 -1.65 15.60
CA GLU A 382 12.66 -2.19 16.83
C GLU A 382 12.52 -1.18 17.97
N SER A 383 13.29 -0.10 17.93
CA SER A 383 13.27 0.92 18.96
C SER A 383 13.08 2.30 18.35
N PRO A 384 12.21 3.15 18.93
CA PRO A 384 12.15 4.57 18.58
C PRO A 384 13.49 5.30 18.74
N LYS A 385 14.42 4.74 19.53
CA LYS A 385 15.76 5.30 19.76
C LYS A 385 16.78 4.90 18.70
N ASP A 386 16.48 3.92 17.84
CA ASP A 386 17.40 3.49 16.79
C ASP A 386 17.46 4.58 15.69
N PRO A 387 18.65 5.15 15.41
CA PRO A 387 18.81 6.12 14.34
C PRO A 387 18.86 5.45 12.95
N THR A 388 18.80 4.13 12.86
CA THR A 388 18.92 3.40 11.60
C THR A 388 17.58 2.93 11.04
N SER A 389 17.49 2.89 9.72
CA SER A 389 16.31 2.44 8.99
C SER A 389 16.70 1.94 7.60
N TYR A 390 15.72 1.44 6.86
CA TYR A 390 15.83 1.14 5.44
C TYR A 390 14.90 2.05 4.64
N TYR A 391 15.28 2.34 3.40
CA TYR A 391 14.37 2.91 2.42
C TYR A 391 14.62 2.29 1.06
N THR A 392 13.59 2.25 0.23
CA THR A 392 13.69 1.91 -1.18
C THR A 392 13.84 3.18 -2.00
N PHE A 393 14.57 3.13 -3.11
CA PHE A 393 14.55 4.15 -4.15
C PHE A 393 14.30 3.50 -5.51
N THR A 394 13.44 4.11 -6.31
CA THR A 394 13.07 3.64 -7.66
C THR A 394 12.78 4.80 -8.59
N SER A 395 12.91 4.58 -9.90
CA SER A 395 12.55 5.53 -10.95
C SER A 395 12.30 4.75 -12.25
N TYR A 396 11.80 5.39 -13.30
CA TYR A 396 11.54 4.70 -14.58
C TYR A 396 12.80 4.04 -15.17
N ASN A 397 13.99 4.59 -14.90
CA ASN A 397 15.29 4.04 -15.29
C ASN A 397 16.13 3.55 -14.09
N ALA A 398 15.51 3.28 -12.94
CA ALA A 398 16.23 2.79 -11.76
C ALA A 398 15.39 1.70 -11.06
N PRO A 399 15.73 0.42 -11.27
CA PRO A 399 15.14 -0.68 -10.53
C PRO A 399 15.18 -0.45 -9.01
N THR A 400 14.13 -0.88 -8.32
CA THR A 400 13.97 -0.64 -6.88
C THR A 400 15.17 -1.18 -6.10
N THR A 401 15.94 -0.25 -5.53
CA THR A 401 17.13 -0.54 -4.72
C THR A 401 16.84 -0.21 -3.27
N ILE A 402 17.23 -1.08 -2.35
CA ILE A 402 17.09 -0.88 -0.92
C ILE A 402 18.39 -0.30 -0.38
N TYR A 403 18.27 0.76 0.40
CA TYR A 403 19.34 1.45 1.09
C TYR A 403 19.14 1.27 2.59
N ARG A 404 20.25 1.04 3.31
CA ARG A 404 20.32 1.26 4.76
C ARG A 404 20.67 2.72 4.99
N TYR A 405 20.00 3.36 5.93
CA TYR A 405 20.18 4.76 6.29
C TYR A 405 20.49 4.90 7.78
N ASN A 406 21.37 5.84 8.14
CA ASN A 406 21.64 6.24 9.52
C ASN A 406 21.38 7.75 9.67
N ALA A 407 20.46 8.11 10.57
CA ALA A 407 20.00 9.47 10.79
C ALA A 407 21.04 10.35 11.49
N ASP A 408 21.81 9.79 12.44
CA ASP A 408 22.84 10.53 13.17
C ASP A 408 23.98 10.97 12.22
N THR A 409 24.42 10.08 11.33
CA THR A 409 25.51 10.35 10.38
C THR A 409 25.05 10.93 9.04
N ASN A 410 23.74 10.97 8.78
CA ASN A 410 23.15 11.32 7.48
C ASN A 410 23.67 10.51 6.29
N SER A 411 23.92 9.21 6.48
CA SER A 411 24.57 8.39 5.45
C SER A 411 23.69 7.25 4.99
N SER A 412 23.65 7.03 3.67
CA SER A 412 23.02 5.88 3.04
C SER A 412 24.06 4.93 2.44
N SER A 413 23.81 3.63 2.54
CA SER A 413 24.57 2.58 1.84
C SER A 413 23.62 1.60 1.19
N ILE A 414 23.96 1.07 0.01
CA ILE A 414 23.14 0.04 -0.64
C ILE A 414 23.08 -1.20 0.26
N PHE A 415 21.87 -1.59 0.62
CA PHE A 415 21.60 -2.85 1.31
C PHE A 415 21.37 -3.97 0.29
N ALA A 416 20.56 -3.70 -0.74
CA ALA A 416 20.30 -4.64 -1.81
C ALA A 416 19.96 -3.90 -3.11
N ALA A 417 20.61 -4.30 -4.21
CA ALA A 417 20.31 -3.82 -5.55
C ALA A 417 19.96 -5.02 -6.45
N PRO A 418 18.87 -4.94 -7.24
CA PRO A 418 18.47 -6.04 -8.10
C PRO A 418 19.45 -6.23 -9.27
N LYS A 419 19.66 -7.48 -9.65
CA LYS A 419 20.44 -7.84 -10.85
C LYS A 419 19.48 -7.93 -12.04
N VAL A 420 19.54 -6.96 -12.95
CA VAL A 420 18.61 -6.85 -14.08
C VAL A 420 19.28 -7.19 -15.42
N ALA A 421 18.50 -7.67 -16.39
CA ALA A 421 18.96 -8.08 -17.72
C ALA A 421 19.07 -6.92 -18.74
N PHE A 422 19.21 -5.68 -18.27
CA PHE A 422 19.35 -4.48 -19.08
C PHE A 422 20.26 -3.47 -18.37
N ASN A 423 20.76 -2.48 -19.10
CA ASN A 423 21.51 -1.38 -18.50
C ASN A 423 20.57 -0.19 -18.24
N PRO A 424 20.30 0.18 -16.96
CA PRO A 424 19.42 1.30 -16.68
C PRO A 424 19.95 2.65 -17.21
N ALA A 425 21.27 2.77 -17.38
CA ALA A 425 21.89 3.96 -17.95
C ALA A 425 21.58 4.18 -19.45
N ASP A 426 21.02 3.19 -20.14
CA ASP A 426 20.59 3.32 -21.54
C ASP A 426 19.30 4.14 -21.69
N PHE A 427 18.62 4.45 -20.58
CA PHE A 427 17.34 5.16 -20.55
C PHE A 427 17.50 6.54 -19.90
N THR A 428 16.70 7.49 -20.37
CA THR A 428 16.60 8.83 -19.79
C THR A 428 15.21 9.03 -19.20
N VAL A 429 15.15 9.85 -18.16
CA VAL A 429 13.91 10.30 -17.52
C VAL A 429 13.97 11.80 -17.45
N GLU A 430 13.00 12.45 -18.08
CA GLU A 430 12.88 13.90 -18.10
C GLU A 430 11.56 14.31 -17.47
N GLN A 431 11.60 15.37 -16.67
CA GLN A 431 10.40 16.04 -16.23
C GLN A 431 10.12 17.26 -17.11
N ARG A 432 8.85 17.43 -17.47
CA ARG A 432 8.35 18.58 -18.24
C ARG A 432 7.07 19.09 -17.58
N PHE A 433 6.76 20.36 -17.81
CA PHE A 433 5.52 20.99 -17.37
C PHE A 433 4.74 21.50 -18.56
N PHE A 434 3.49 21.07 -18.68
CA PHE A 434 2.61 21.45 -19.79
C PHE A 434 1.48 22.34 -19.28
N ALA A 435 1.03 23.28 -20.10
CA ALA A 435 -0.15 24.09 -19.77
C ALA A 435 -1.42 23.31 -20.11
N SER A 436 -2.31 23.14 -19.13
CA SER A 436 -3.67 22.66 -19.36
C SER A 436 -4.53 23.74 -20.04
N LYS A 437 -5.78 23.41 -20.36
CA LYS A 437 -6.75 24.29 -21.02
C LYS A 437 -6.93 25.64 -20.28
N ASP A 438 -6.81 25.65 -18.96
CA ASP A 438 -6.95 26.82 -18.10
C ASP A 438 -5.62 27.51 -17.75
N GLY A 439 -4.49 27.02 -18.29
CA GLY A 439 -3.16 27.53 -18.02
C GLY A 439 -2.43 26.85 -16.85
N THR A 440 -3.09 25.96 -16.08
CA THR A 440 -2.46 25.20 -14.99
C THR A 440 -1.26 24.42 -15.50
N LYS A 441 -0.14 24.48 -14.78
CA LYS A 441 1.07 23.71 -15.12
C LYS A 441 0.97 22.30 -14.56
N VAL A 442 0.90 21.32 -15.45
CA VAL A 442 0.81 19.89 -15.11
C VAL A 442 2.18 19.24 -15.33
N PRO A 443 2.80 18.63 -14.30
CA PRO A 443 4.04 17.88 -14.47
C PRO A 443 3.78 16.57 -15.23
N MET A 444 4.71 16.18 -16.08
CA MET A 444 4.72 14.88 -16.74
C MET A 444 6.16 14.38 -16.84
N PHE A 445 6.35 13.10 -16.50
CA PHE A 445 7.59 12.38 -16.72
C PHE A 445 7.58 11.76 -18.11
N ILE A 446 8.68 11.90 -18.83
CA ILE A 446 8.90 11.31 -20.14
C ILE A 446 10.12 10.41 -20.00
N ALA A 447 9.93 9.11 -20.18
CA ALA A 447 10.99 8.12 -20.14
C ALA A 447 11.11 7.44 -21.49
N HIS A 448 12.35 7.30 -21.99
CA HIS A 448 12.61 6.58 -23.23
C HIS A 448 14.08 6.15 -23.31
N LYS A 449 14.38 5.25 -24.26
CA LYS A 449 15.77 4.86 -24.56
C LYS A 449 16.54 6.04 -25.17
N LYS A 450 17.80 6.22 -24.77
CA LYS A 450 18.70 7.24 -25.34
C LYS A 450 18.96 6.96 -26.83
N GLY A 451 19.12 8.02 -27.60
CA GLY A 451 19.45 7.95 -29.03
C GLY A 451 18.26 7.71 -29.97
N LEU A 452 17.01 7.71 -29.48
CA LEU A 452 15.83 7.70 -30.34
C LEU A 452 15.71 9.02 -31.13
N ASP A 453 15.42 8.91 -32.43
CA ASP A 453 15.05 10.05 -33.27
C ASP A 453 13.58 10.41 -33.04
N LEU A 454 13.34 11.37 -32.14
CA LEU A 454 11.99 11.83 -31.81
C LEU A 454 11.38 12.78 -32.86
N SER A 455 12.12 13.18 -33.89
CA SER A 455 11.65 14.16 -34.88
C SER A 455 10.48 13.68 -35.73
N LYS A 456 10.31 12.36 -35.88
CA LYS A 456 9.23 11.72 -36.64
C LYS A 456 8.07 11.24 -35.76
N GLY A 457 8.13 11.54 -34.46
CA GLY A 457 7.31 10.89 -33.45
C GLY A 457 7.78 9.47 -33.12
N ALA A 458 7.33 8.95 -31.99
CA ALA A 458 7.61 7.60 -31.53
C ALA A 458 6.30 6.94 -31.03
N PRO A 459 6.16 5.61 -31.15
CA PRO A 459 5.09 4.90 -30.45
C PRO A 459 5.11 5.27 -28.96
N THR A 460 4.00 5.82 -28.46
CA THR A 460 3.94 6.41 -27.13
C THR A 460 2.78 5.81 -26.34
N LEU A 461 3.08 5.32 -25.13
CA LEU A 461 2.09 4.96 -24.14
C LEU A 461 1.99 6.12 -23.13
N MET A 462 0.82 6.77 -23.07
CA MET A 462 0.55 7.82 -22.08
C MET A 462 -0.31 7.23 -20.96
N TYR A 463 0.17 7.34 -19.72
CA TYR A 463 -0.54 6.87 -18.53
C TYR A 463 -0.91 8.06 -17.63
N GLY A 464 -2.10 7.98 -17.02
CA GLY A 464 -2.58 8.94 -16.03
C GLY A 464 -3.66 8.31 -15.15
N TYR A 465 -3.87 8.91 -13.97
CA TYR A 465 -4.90 8.50 -13.02
C TYR A 465 -5.87 9.65 -12.73
N GLY A 466 -5.47 10.63 -11.91
CA GLY A 466 -6.20 11.90 -11.75
C GLY A 466 -7.38 11.87 -10.77
N GLY A 467 -7.17 11.43 -9.53
CA GLY A 467 -8.18 11.48 -8.47
C GLY A 467 -7.69 10.97 -7.11
N PHE A 468 -8.54 11.05 -6.09
CA PHE A 468 -8.35 10.39 -4.79
C PHE A 468 -7.03 10.70 -4.06
N ASN A 469 -6.43 11.87 -4.30
CA ASN A 469 -5.14 12.25 -3.73
C ASN A 469 -3.97 11.29 -4.09
N ILE A 470 -4.15 10.46 -5.13
CA ILE A 470 -3.14 9.49 -5.58
C ILE A 470 -2.10 10.20 -6.44
N ASN A 471 -0.84 10.03 -6.04
CA ASN A 471 0.31 10.58 -6.75
C ASN A 471 0.86 9.54 -7.74
N VAL A 472 0.93 9.89 -9.03
CA VAL A 472 1.65 9.08 -10.04
C VAL A 472 3.12 9.46 -9.99
N LEU A 473 3.91 8.69 -9.24
CA LEU A 473 5.33 8.95 -8.99
C LEU A 473 6.24 8.10 -9.91
N PRO A 474 7.50 8.51 -10.16
CA PRO A 474 8.43 7.70 -10.94
C PRO A 474 8.70 6.36 -10.26
N ALA A 475 8.39 5.26 -10.94
CA ALA A 475 8.63 3.92 -10.44
C ALA A 475 9.09 3.01 -11.57
N PHE A 476 10.00 2.09 -11.25
CA PHE A 476 10.43 1.08 -12.19
C PHE A 476 9.29 0.11 -12.51
N GLN A 477 9.00 -0.03 -13.79
CA GLN A 477 7.92 -0.86 -14.32
C GLN A 477 8.47 -1.65 -15.51
N VAL A 478 8.40 -2.98 -15.44
CA VAL A 478 8.95 -3.88 -16.47
C VAL A 478 8.20 -3.74 -17.80
N ASP A 479 6.88 -3.58 -17.72
CA ASP A 479 6.00 -3.30 -18.84
C ASP A 479 6.34 -1.94 -19.48
N ALA A 480 6.52 -0.88 -18.70
CA ALA A 480 6.94 0.42 -19.23
C ALA A 480 8.35 0.39 -19.85
N LEU A 481 9.29 -0.38 -19.29
CA LEU A 481 10.62 -0.59 -19.86
C LEU A 481 10.59 -1.37 -21.18
N SER A 482 9.62 -2.27 -21.33
CA SER A 482 9.49 -3.12 -22.52
C SER A 482 8.93 -2.38 -23.74
N TRP A 483 8.23 -1.26 -23.50
CA TRP A 483 7.76 -0.31 -24.50
C TRP A 483 8.90 0.59 -24.97
#